data_AF-A0A941JND9-F1
#
_entry.id   AF-A0A941JND9-F1
#
_cell.length_a   1.000
_cell.length_b   1.000
_cell.length_c   1.000
_cell.angle_alpha   90.00
_cell.angle_beta   90.00
_cell.angle_gamma   90.00
#
_symmetry.space_group_name_H-M   'P 1'
#
loop_
_entity.id
_entity.type
_entity.pdbx_description
1 polymer ?
#
loop_
_entity_poly.entity_id
_entity_poly.type
_entity_poly.pdbx_seq_one_letter_code
_entity_poly.pdbx_strand_id
1 'polypeptide(L)'
;MPHKSQEARNEYMRDYKVRRRADPAFKERERERERERYAERNEQTRDQRLSKNARYREKNREHLAAKERERSMRIKTANPEAFTEASRARARAWRESHRDDEQIKEANRVRSRRNYQKVKSCEDFKASNRAKAKNWYEKNTERAQESARKRWAERYKSDIQFKLGLCLRRRLYMAVRNNHRSGLAVRELGCSIAELKEHLERQFADGMTWGNWGRDGWHIDHVRPLASFDLEDPEQVKAACHFTNLQPLWSKDNIRKGNTFVE
;
A
#
# COMPACT_ATOMS: atom_id res chain seq x y z
N MET A 1 -55.94 -52.51 -72.02
CA MET A 1 -55.75 -52.70 -70.56
C MET A 1 -57.09 -53.01 -69.92
N PRO A 2 -57.23 -54.07 -69.11
CA PRO A 2 -58.46 -54.31 -68.35
C PRO A 2 -58.45 -53.45 -67.08
N HIS A 3 -59.57 -52.76 -66.82
CA HIS A 3 -59.79 -51.96 -65.62
C HIS A 3 -59.78 -52.87 -64.38
N LYS A 4 -58.75 -52.75 -63.51
CA LYS A 4 -58.79 -53.34 -62.17
C LYS A 4 -59.88 -52.65 -61.35
N SER A 5 -60.71 -53.43 -60.65
CA SER A 5 -61.82 -52.90 -59.84
C SER A 5 -61.31 -51.96 -58.73
N GLN A 6 -62.11 -50.97 -58.36
CA GLN A 6 -61.82 -50.01 -57.28
C GLN A 6 -61.41 -50.72 -55.98
N GLU A 7 -62.00 -51.88 -55.73
CA GLU A 7 -61.75 -52.72 -54.55
C GLU A 7 -60.34 -53.30 -54.54
N ALA A 8 -59.86 -53.86 -55.66
CA ALA A 8 -58.50 -54.39 -55.77
C ALA A 8 -57.44 -53.29 -55.57
N ARG A 9 -57.74 -52.07 -56.00
CA ARG A 9 -56.86 -50.90 -55.79
C ARG A 9 -56.84 -50.48 -54.32
N ASN A 10 -57.99 -50.52 -53.65
CA ASN A 10 -58.10 -50.20 -52.22
C ASN A 10 -57.40 -51.24 -51.36
N GLU A 11 -57.51 -52.52 -51.70
CA GLU A 11 -56.85 -53.62 -51.00
C GLU A 11 -55.33 -53.56 -51.15
N TYR A 12 -54.82 -53.32 -52.36
CA TYR A 12 -53.39 -53.06 -52.60
C TYR A 12 -52.87 -51.89 -51.76
N MET A 13 -53.63 -50.80 -51.67
CA MET A 13 -53.22 -49.63 -50.88
C MET A 13 -53.24 -49.90 -49.36
N ARG A 14 -54.12 -50.78 -48.87
CA ARG A 14 -54.10 -51.21 -47.46
C ARG A 14 -52.85 -52.04 -47.17
N ASP A 15 -52.57 -53.04 -47.99
CA ASP A 15 -51.40 -53.91 -47.81
C ASP A 15 -50.07 -53.14 -47.97
N TYR A 16 -50.00 -52.23 -48.94
CA TYR A 16 -48.85 -51.32 -49.10
C TYR A 16 -48.62 -50.45 -47.86
N LYS A 17 -49.67 -49.91 -47.24
CA LYS A 17 -49.56 -49.12 -46.00
C LYS A 17 -49.05 -49.97 -44.83
N VAL A 18 -49.48 -51.22 -44.72
CA VAL A 18 -49.02 -52.16 -43.68
C VAL A 18 -47.54 -52.47 -43.88
N ARG A 19 -47.13 -52.88 -45.08
CA ARG A 19 -45.71 -53.16 -45.41
C ARG A 19 -44.82 -51.93 -45.22
N ARG A 20 -45.25 -50.75 -45.66
CA ARG A 20 -44.53 -49.48 -45.47
C ARG A 20 -44.36 -49.11 -43.99
N ARG A 21 -45.35 -49.40 -43.14
CA ARG A 21 -45.24 -49.16 -41.69
C ARG A 21 -44.35 -50.19 -40.98
N ALA A 22 -44.18 -51.39 -41.55
CA ALA A 22 -43.30 -52.41 -41.04
C ALA A 22 -41.81 -52.17 -41.40
N ASP A 23 -41.54 -51.46 -42.51
CA ASP A 23 -40.20 -51.08 -42.98
C ASP A 23 -39.40 -50.29 -41.91
N PRO A 24 -38.26 -50.83 -41.41
CA PRO A 24 -37.39 -50.16 -40.47
C PRO A 24 -36.91 -48.78 -40.93
N ALA A 25 -36.60 -48.61 -42.23
CA ALA A 25 -36.12 -47.34 -42.78
C ALA A 25 -37.24 -46.29 -42.85
N PHE A 26 -38.50 -46.70 -42.94
CA PHE A 26 -39.64 -45.79 -42.79
C PHE A 26 -39.81 -45.36 -41.32
N LYS A 27 -39.70 -46.30 -40.37
CA LYS A 27 -39.81 -46.02 -38.92
C LYS A 27 -38.70 -45.07 -38.44
N GLU A 28 -37.48 -45.23 -38.91
CA GLU A 28 -36.35 -44.36 -38.56
C GLU A 28 -36.55 -42.93 -39.07
N ARG A 29 -36.94 -42.78 -40.35
CA ARG A 29 -37.29 -41.47 -40.93
C ARG A 29 -38.44 -40.79 -40.20
N GLU A 30 -39.43 -41.53 -39.70
CA GLU A 30 -40.50 -40.97 -38.87
C GLU A 30 -39.99 -40.50 -37.49
N ARG A 31 -39.07 -41.24 -36.85
CA ARG A 31 -38.45 -40.83 -35.58
C ARG A 31 -37.57 -39.60 -35.75
N GLU A 32 -36.83 -39.50 -36.84
CA GLU A 32 -36.03 -38.32 -37.17
C GLU A 32 -36.91 -37.10 -37.36
N ARG A 33 -37.98 -37.22 -38.16
CA ARG A 33 -39.02 -36.18 -38.29
C ARG A 33 -39.67 -35.80 -36.96
N GLU A 34 -39.82 -36.74 -36.04
CA GLU A 34 -40.35 -36.46 -34.69
C GLU A 34 -39.32 -35.72 -33.81
N ARG A 35 -38.03 -36.08 -33.88
CA ARG A 35 -36.95 -35.35 -33.19
C ARG A 35 -36.82 -33.93 -33.71
N GLU A 36 -36.88 -33.73 -35.03
CA GLU A 36 -36.86 -32.42 -35.66
C GLU A 36 -38.05 -31.58 -35.21
N ARG A 37 -39.27 -32.14 -35.26
CA ARG A 37 -40.49 -31.45 -34.76
C ARG A 37 -40.39 -31.10 -33.27
N TYR A 38 -39.79 -31.98 -32.47
CA TYR A 38 -39.57 -31.72 -31.04
C TYR A 38 -38.52 -30.64 -30.80
N ALA A 39 -37.41 -30.66 -31.56
CA ALA A 39 -36.37 -29.64 -31.51
C ALA A 39 -36.90 -28.27 -31.94
N GLU A 40 -37.65 -28.22 -33.05
CA GLU A 40 -38.28 -27.01 -33.56
C GLU A 40 -39.29 -26.43 -32.57
N ARG A 41 -40.14 -27.27 -31.96
CA ARG A 41 -41.04 -26.85 -30.88
C ARG A 41 -40.28 -26.31 -29.65
N ASN A 42 -39.17 -26.95 -29.29
CA ASN A 42 -38.33 -26.51 -28.18
C ASN A 42 -37.63 -25.18 -28.48
N GLU A 43 -37.24 -24.93 -29.72
CA GLU A 43 -36.64 -23.68 -30.14
C GLU A 43 -37.69 -22.56 -30.17
N GLN A 44 -38.87 -22.82 -30.76
CA GLN A 44 -40.01 -21.89 -30.79
C GLN A 44 -40.46 -21.46 -29.38
N THR A 45 -40.32 -22.34 -28.38
CA THR A 45 -40.70 -22.06 -26.99
C THR A 45 -39.52 -21.72 -26.08
N ARG A 46 -38.30 -21.65 -26.63
CA ARG A 46 -37.05 -21.46 -25.87
C ARG A 46 -37.07 -20.19 -25.05
N ASP A 47 -37.39 -19.07 -25.68
CA ASP A 47 -37.37 -17.75 -25.02
C ASP A 47 -38.45 -17.63 -23.96
N GLN A 48 -39.64 -18.17 -24.22
CA GLN A 48 -40.72 -18.21 -23.24
C GLN A 48 -40.34 -19.05 -22.02
N ARG A 49 -39.69 -20.21 -22.24
CA ARG A 49 -39.18 -21.08 -21.16
C ARG A 49 -38.05 -20.41 -20.39
N LEU A 50 -37.09 -19.78 -21.07
CA LEU A 50 -35.98 -19.05 -20.44
C LEU A 50 -36.51 -17.87 -19.60
N SER A 51 -37.44 -17.10 -20.15
CA SER A 51 -38.12 -15.99 -19.47
C SER A 51 -38.89 -16.48 -18.24
N LYS A 52 -39.67 -17.56 -18.36
CA LYS A 52 -40.37 -18.19 -17.24
C LYS A 52 -39.39 -18.67 -16.15
N ASN A 53 -38.28 -19.29 -16.55
CA ASN A 53 -37.23 -19.73 -15.62
C ASN A 53 -36.52 -18.55 -14.95
N ALA A 54 -36.26 -17.45 -15.68
CA ALA A 54 -35.68 -16.24 -15.12
C ALA A 54 -36.60 -15.63 -14.06
N ARG A 55 -37.89 -15.46 -14.38
CA ARG A 55 -38.91 -14.99 -13.42
C ARG A 55 -39.02 -15.89 -12.19
N TYR A 56 -38.97 -17.20 -12.38
CA TYR A 56 -38.95 -18.16 -11.28
C TYR A 56 -37.70 -18.00 -10.40
N ARG A 57 -36.51 -17.88 -11.00
CA ARG A 57 -35.24 -17.70 -10.27
C ARG A 57 -35.22 -16.39 -9.50
N GLU A 58 -35.78 -15.32 -10.07
CA GLU A 58 -35.88 -14.02 -9.43
C GLU A 58 -36.86 -14.06 -8.25
N LYS A 59 -38.09 -14.53 -8.48
CA LYS A 59 -39.13 -14.65 -7.43
C LYS A 59 -38.70 -15.56 -6.28
N ASN A 60 -37.87 -16.57 -6.56
CA ASN A 60 -37.40 -17.54 -5.57
C ASN A 60 -35.92 -17.39 -5.23
N ARG A 61 -35.30 -16.22 -5.49
CA ARG A 61 -33.86 -16.02 -5.36
C ARG A 61 -33.33 -16.40 -3.98
N GLU A 62 -34.02 -15.96 -2.93
CA GLU A 62 -33.61 -16.22 -1.55
C GLU A 62 -33.75 -17.70 -1.16
N HIS A 63 -34.87 -18.33 -1.53
CA HIS A 63 -35.10 -19.75 -1.28
C HIS A 63 -34.09 -20.63 -2.03
N LEU A 64 -33.78 -20.31 -3.30
CA LEU A 64 -32.75 -21.01 -4.06
C LEU A 64 -31.36 -20.81 -3.44
N ALA A 65 -31.04 -19.59 -2.99
CA ALA A 65 -29.81 -19.31 -2.28
C ALA A 65 -29.72 -20.06 -0.94
N ALA A 66 -30.82 -20.19 -0.20
CA ALA A 66 -30.89 -20.96 1.03
C ALA A 66 -30.62 -22.46 0.78
N LYS A 67 -31.25 -23.04 -0.26
CA LYS A 67 -31.01 -24.44 -0.67
C LYS A 67 -29.55 -24.68 -1.07
N GLU A 68 -28.93 -23.77 -1.80
CA GLU A 68 -27.50 -23.85 -2.16
C GLU A 68 -26.59 -23.77 -0.92
N ARG A 69 -26.88 -22.88 0.02
CA ARG A 69 -26.13 -22.78 1.29
C ARG A 69 -26.23 -24.08 2.08
N GLU A 70 -27.44 -24.63 2.20
CA GLU A 70 -27.68 -25.88 2.91
C GLU A 70 -26.94 -27.05 2.25
N ARG A 71 -27.04 -27.17 0.92
CA ARG A 71 -26.29 -28.18 0.16
C ARG A 71 -24.78 -28.05 0.36
N SER A 72 -24.24 -26.83 0.28
CA SER A 72 -22.83 -26.54 0.50
C SER A 72 -22.38 -26.91 1.92
N MET A 73 -23.19 -26.58 2.93
CA MET A 73 -22.95 -26.97 4.32
C MET A 73 -22.93 -28.49 4.48
N ARG A 74 -23.91 -29.21 3.92
CA ARG A 74 -23.95 -30.68 3.96
C ARG A 74 -22.70 -31.31 3.34
N ILE A 75 -22.24 -30.80 2.20
CA ILE A 75 -21.00 -31.28 1.55
C ILE A 75 -19.79 -30.99 2.44
N LYS A 76 -19.70 -29.78 3.00
CA LYS A 76 -18.62 -29.37 3.90
C LYS A 76 -18.57 -30.23 5.16
N THR A 77 -19.71 -30.58 5.75
CA THR A 77 -19.77 -31.42 6.95
C THR A 77 -19.52 -32.89 6.65
N ALA A 78 -19.95 -33.38 5.49
CA ALA A 78 -19.76 -34.79 5.10
C ALA A 78 -18.30 -35.13 4.77
N ASN A 79 -17.55 -34.20 4.15
CA ASN A 79 -16.11 -34.35 3.95
C ASN A 79 -15.39 -32.98 3.95
N PRO A 80 -14.98 -32.49 5.14
CA PRO A 80 -14.34 -31.19 5.30
C PRO A 80 -13.02 -31.06 4.53
N GLU A 81 -12.25 -32.15 4.45
CA GLU A 81 -10.94 -32.18 3.80
C GLU A 81 -11.08 -32.04 2.28
N ALA A 82 -11.93 -32.86 1.65
CA ALA A 82 -12.20 -32.79 0.22
C ALA A 82 -12.83 -31.44 -0.18
N PHE A 83 -13.73 -30.89 0.64
CA PHE A 83 -14.30 -29.57 0.41
C PHE A 83 -13.22 -28.47 0.46
N THR A 84 -12.33 -28.53 1.46
CA THR A 84 -11.23 -27.57 1.62
C THR A 84 -10.26 -27.66 0.46
N GLU A 85 -9.89 -28.87 0.04
CA GLU A 85 -8.97 -29.07 -1.08
C GLU A 85 -9.57 -28.61 -2.40
N ALA A 86 -10.85 -28.92 -2.66
CA ALA A 86 -11.56 -28.40 -3.83
C ALA A 86 -11.63 -26.86 -3.82
N SER A 87 -11.82 -26.24 -2.65
CA SER A 87 -11.81 -24.79 -2.52
C SER A 87 -10.44 -24.18 -2.80
N ARG A 88 -9.36 -24.81 -2.29
CA ARG A 88 -7.99 -24.40 -2.58
C ARG A 88 -7.65 -24.58 -4.05
N ALA A 89 -8.05 -25.70 -4.66
CA ALA A 89 -7.85 -25.97 -6.08
C ALA A 89 -8.52 -24.90 -6.96
N ARG A 90 -9.77 -24.53 -6.66
CA ARG A 90 -10.46 -23.41 -7.35
C ARG A 90 -9.73 -22.09 -7.18
N ALA A 91 -9.29 -21.77 -5.97
CA ALA A 91 -8.53 -20.54 -5.73
C ALA A 91 -7.19 -20.52 -6.48
N ARG A 92 -6.50 -21.66 -6.58
CA ARG A 92 -5.28 -21.81 -7.38
C ARG A 92 -5.56 -21.62 -8.87
N ALA A 93 -6.55 -22.33 -9.41
CA ALA A 93 -6.94 -22.22 -10.82
C ALA A 93 -7.34 -20.78 -11.19
N TRP A 94 -8.08 -20.08 -10.33
CA TRP A 94 -8.43 -18.68 -10.55
C TRP A 94 -7.20 -17.75 -10.55
N ARG A 95 -6.26 -17.95 -9.62
CA ARG A 95 -5.00 -17.17 -9.60
C ARG A 95 -4.15 -17.43 -10.83
N GLU A 96 -4.16 -18.67 -11.34
CA GLU A 96 -3.44 -19.03 -12.54
C GLU A 96 -4.04 -18.36 -13.78
N SER A 97 -5.36 -18.49 -13.97
CA SER A 97 -6.04 -17.94 -15.14
C SER A 97 -6.08 -16.41 -15.16
N HIS A 98 -5.87 -15.76 -14.02
CA HIS A 98 -5.83 -14.30 -13.89
C HIS A 98 -4.45 -13.80 -13.43
N ARG A 99 -3.40 -14.60 -13.63
CA ARG A 99 -2.03 -14.26 -13.20
C ARG A 99 -1.55 -12.96 -13.83
N ASP A 100 -1.86 -12.76 -15.11
CA ASP A 100 -1.42 -11.63 -15.92
C ASP A 100 -2.50 -10.56 -16.12
N ASP A 101 -3.63 -10.69 -15.42
CA ASP A 101 -4.69 -9.69 -15.44
C ASP A 101 -4.27 -8.44 -14.64
N GLU A 102 -3.90 -7.38 -15.36
CA GLU A 102 -3.45 -6.12 -14.75
C GLU A 102 -4.54 -5.42 -13.93
N GLN A 103 -5.83 -5.56 -14.28
CA GLN A 103 -6.92 -4.97 -13.50
C GLN A 103 -7.02 -5.65 -12.12
N ILE A 104 -6.86 -6.98 -12.09
CA ILE A 104 -6.84 -7.74 -10.85
C ILE A 104 -5.59 -7.46 -10.03
N LYS A 105 -4.41 -7.35 -10.66
CA LYS A 105 -3.17 -6.96 -9.97
C LYS A 105 -3.34 -5.59 -9.32
N GLU A 106 -3.89 -4.62 -10.05
CA GLU A 106 -4.08 -3.27 -9.54
C GLU A 106 -5.12 -3.24 -8.40
N ALA A 107 -6.26 -3.90 -8.55
CA ALA A 107 -7.25 -4.03 -7.48
C ALA A 107 -6.64 -4.66 -6.20
N ASN A 108 -5.79 -5.67 -6.35
CA ASN A 108 -5.07 -6.29 -5.24
C ASN A 108 -4.06 -5.32 -4.59
N ARG A 109 -3.32 -4.53 -5.38
CA ARG A 109 -2.40 -3.50 -4.87
C ARG A 109 -3.14 -2.43 -4.08
N VAL A 110 -4.24 -1.91 -4.62
CA VAL A 110 -5.10 -0.91 -3.96
C VAL A 110 -5.63 -1.44 -2.63
N ARG A 111 -6.18 -2.67 -2.62
CA ARG A 111 -6.66 -3.31 -1.39
C ARG A 111 -5.54 -3.51 -0.37
N SER A 112 -4.37 -3.99 -0.81
CA SER A 112 -3.21 -4.18 0.04
C SER A 112 -2.74 -2.86 0.67
N ARG A 113 -2.64 -1.79 -0.13
CA ARG A 113 -2.28 -0.45 0.34
C ARG A 113 -3.27 0.08 1.38
N ARG A 114 -4.57 -0.07 1.13
CA ARG A 114 -5.63 0.33 2.09
C ARG A 114 -5.52 -0.44 3.40
N ASN A 115 -5.33 -1.76 3.33
CA ASN A 115 -5.14 -2.59 4.51
C ASN A 115 -3.87 -2.19 5.28
N TYR A 116 -2.76 -1.97 4.58
CA TYR A 116 -1.53 -1.48 5.18
C TYR A 116 -1.73 -0.14 5.87
N GLN A 117 -2.40 0.82 5.24
CA GLN A 117 -2.71 2.12 5.86
C GLN A 117 -3.55 1.97 7.13
N LYS A 118 -4.55 1.09 7.10
CA LYS A 118 -5.39 0.78 8.27
C LYS A 118 -4.58 0.17 9.42
N VAL A 119 -3.63 -0.72 9.12
CA VAL A 119 -2.80 -1.37 10.14
C VAL A 119 -1.67 -0.45 10.62
N LYS A 120 -1.13 0.42 9.74
CA LYS A 120 -0.03 1.34 10.04
C LYS A 120 -0.36 2.33 11.16
N SER A 121 -1.63 2.74 11.27
CA SER A 121 -2.08 3.64 12.32
C SER A 121 -2.18 2.97 13.69
N CYS A 122 -2.33 1.64 13.74
CA CYS A 122 -2.45 0.86 14.97
C CYS A 122 -1.17 0.94 15.81
N GLU A 123 -1.33 1.06 17.13
CA GLU A 123 -0.22 1.16 18.08
C GLU A 123 0.64 -0.09 18.12
N ASP A 124 0.03 -1.28 18.03
CA ASP A 124 0.75 -2.57 18.01
C ASP A 124 1.70 -2.65 16.82
N PHE A 125 1.24 -2.19 15.65
CA PHE A 125 2.06 -2.16 14.44
C PHE A 125 3.24 -1.19 14.62
N LYS A 126 2.99 0.01 15.18
CA LYS A 126 4.04 0.99 15.45
C LYS A 126 5.05 0.44 16.48
N ALA A 127 4.59 -0.20 17.55
CA ALA A 127 5.44 -0.80 18.57
C ALA A 127 6.30 -1.94 18.01
N SER A 128 5.68 -2.86 17.25
CA SER A 128 6.39 -3.93 16.56
C SER A 128 7.44 -3.38 15.59
N ASN A 129 7.10 -2.35 14.83
CA ASN A 129 8.03 -1.75 13.87
C ASN A 129 9.20 -1.03 14.57
N ARG A 130 8.94 -0.33 15.69
CA ARG A 130 10.01 0.24 16.53
C ARG A 130 10.93 -0.84 17.09
N ALA A 131 10.37 -1.95 17.58
CA ALA A 131 11.15 -3.08 18.10
C ALA A 131 12.03 -3.71 17.00
N LYS A 132 11.49 -3.90 15.80
CA LYS A 132 12.25 -4.38 14.63
C LYS A 132 13.38 -3.42 14.26
N ALA A 133 13.11 -2.12 14.21
CA ALA A 133 14.12 -1.11 13.93
C ALA A 133 15.23 -1.14 15.00
N LYS A 134 14.87 -1.18 16.29
CA LYS A 134 15.82 -1.29 17.40
C LYS A 134 16.71 -2.53 17.27
N ASN A 135 16.11 -3.71 17.06
CA ASN A 135 16.84 -4.97 16.89
C ASN A 135 17.80 -4.93 15.69
N TRP A 136 17.35 -4.34 14.58
CA TRP A 136 18.21 -4.14 13.41
C TRP A 136 19.41 -3.26 13.74
N TYR A 137 19.19 -2.11 14.41
CA TYR A 137 20.27 -1.20 14.80
C TYR A 137 21.25 -1.86 15.77
N GLU A 138 20.77 -2.59 16.77
CA GLU A 138 21.62 -3.32 17.73
C GLU A 138 22.54 -4.32 17.01
N LYS A 139 22.00 -5.06 16.03
CA LYS A 139 22.77 -6.03 15.24
C LYS A 139 23.66 -5.42 14.16
N ASN A 140 23.38 -4.19 13.73
CA ASN A 140 24.04 -3.53 12.60
C ASN A 140 24.63 -2.18 13.00
N THR A 141 25.01 -2.00 14.26
CA THR A 141 25.49 -0.71 14.79
C THR A 141 26.70 -0.21 14.02
N GLU A 142 27.68 -1.07 13.78
CA GLU A 142 28.88 -0.71 13.02
C GLU A 142 28.56 -0.27 11.59
N ARG A 143 27.74 -1.05 10.87
CA ARG A 143 27.28 -0.71 9.52
C ARG A 143 26.52 0.61 9.47
N ALA A 144 25.66 0.86 10.46
CA ALA A 144 24.91 2.11 10.57
C ALA A 144 25.84 3.30 10.83
N GLN A 145 26.83 3.14 11.72
CA GLN A 145 27.85 4.15 12.00
C GLN A 145 28.74 4.43 10.79
N GLU A 146 29.21 3.40 10.09
CA GLU A 146 30.00 3.52 8.88
C GLU A 146 29.23 4.28 7.79
N SER A 147 27.97 3.89 7.56
CA SER A 147 27.09 4.57 6.60
C SER A 147 26.85 6.04 6.97
N ALA A 148 26.69 6.34 8.26
CA ALA A 148 26.55 7.71 8.75
C ALA A 148 27.84 8.52 8.56
N ARG A 149 29.01 7.94 8.86
CA ARG A 149 30.33 8.57 8.64
C ARG A 149 30.56 8.88 7.16
N LYS A 150 30.27 7.93 6.27
CA LYS A 150 30.37 8.13 4.81
C LYS A 150 29.46 9.26 4.33
N ARG A 151 28.19 9.25 4.74
CA ARG A 151 27.24 10.31 4.39
C ARG A 151 27.67 11.68 4.92
N TRP A 152 28.18 11.74 6.14
CA TRP A 152 28.69 12.96 6.74
C TRP A 152 29.92 13.49 5.98
N ALA A 153 30.87 12.62 5.66
CA ALA A 153 32.08 12.98 4.94
C ALA A 153 31.77 13.46 3.52
N GLU A 154 30.82 12.81 2.84
CA GLU A 154 30.36 13.23 1.52
C GLU A 154 29.71 14.60 1.58
N ARG A 155 28.74 14.78 2.49
CA ARG A 155 28.08 16.08 2.67
C ARG A 155 29.09 17.19 3.01
N TYR A 156 30.08 16.91 3.85
CA TYR A 156 31.11 17.89 4.18
C TYR A 156 31.94 18.34 2.95
N LYS A 157 32.14 17.46 1.97
CA LYS A 157 32.85 17.77 0.73
C LYS A 157 31.97 18.49 -0.29
N SER A 158 30.71 18.07 -0.43
CA SER A 158 29.81 18.52 -1.49
C SER A 158 28.96 19.74 -1.12
N ASP A 159 28.61 19.92 0.15
CA ASP A 159 27.70 20.95 0.65
C ASP A 159 28.51 22.03 1.40
N ILE A 160 28.82 23.13 0.70
CA ILE A 160 29.60 24.25 1.24
C ILE A 160 28.90 24.90 2.42
N GLN A 161 27.58 25.05 2.36
CA GLN A 161 26.76 25.65 3.42
C GLN A 161 26.84 24.83 4.71
N PHE A 162 26.77 23.51 4.60
CA PHE A 162 26.98 22.60 5.73
C PHE A 162 28.38 22.73 6.33
N LYS A 163 29.42 22.78 5.49
CA LYS A 163 30.81 22.97 5.92
C LYS A 163 31.01 24.30 6.65
N LEU A 164 30.52 25.41 6.09
CA LEU A 164 30.61 26.75 6.70
C LEU A 164 29.87 26.78 8.05
N GLY A 165 28.66 26.24 8.11
CA GLY A 165 27.89 26.15 9.35
C GLY A 165 28.58 25.34 10.46
N LEU A 166 29.34 24.30 10.12
CA LEU A 166 30.16 23.56 11.10
C LEU A 166 31.34 24.40 11.59
N CYS A 167 32.02 25.11 10.67
CA CYS A 167 33.12 26.00 11.01
C CYS A 167 32.68 27.12 11.95
N LEU A 168 31.55 27.79 11.67
CA LEU A 168 31.02 28.87 12.50
C LEU A 168 30.73 28.39 13.93
N ARG A 169 30.01 27.27 14.08
CA ARG A 169 29.73 26.68 15.40
C ARG A 169 31.01 26.34 16.17
N ARG A 170 32.00 25.76 15.50
CA ARG A 170 33.29 25.43 16.15
C ARG A 170 34.02 26.69 16.61
N ARG A 171 34.03 27.76 15.80
CA ARG A 171 34.65 29.03 16.15
C ARG A 171 33.96 29.68 17.35
N LEU A 172 32.63 29.71 17.36
CA LEU A 172 31.85 30.20 18.49
C LEU A 172 32.14 29.43 19.78
N TYR A 173 32.13 28.09 19.71
CA TYR A 173 32.48 27.24 20.85
C TYR A 173 33.88 27.53 21.40
N MET A 174 34.89 27.63 20.52
CA MET A 174 36.26 27.96 20.93
C MET A 174 36.35 29.36 21.54
N ALA A 175 35.59 30.33 21.02
CA ALA A 175 35.56 31.68 21.54
C ALA A 175 34.97 31.74 22.95
N VAL A 176 33.84 31.08 23.19
CA VAL A 176 33.18 31.06 24.50
C VAL A 176 33.97 30.24 25.53
N ARG A 177 34.53 29.08 25.12
CA ARG A 177 35.26 28.17 26.03
C ARG A 177 36.67 28.64 26.35
N ASN A 178 37.41 29.09 25.34
CA ASN A 178 38.85 29.39 25.46
C ASN A 178 39.16 30.89 25.33
N ASN A 179 38.13 31.76 25.32
CA ASN A 179 38.25 33.20 25.08
C ASN A 179 38.99 33.55 23.77
N HIS A 180 38.87 32.69 22.76
CA HIS A 180 39.58 32.84 21.51
C HIS A 180 38.95 33.93 20.64
N ARG A 181 39.72 34.98 20.32
CA ARG A 181 39.19 36.21 19.69
C ARG A 181 39.24 36.24 18.16
N SER A 182 39.71 35.17 17.52
CA SER A 182 39.91 35.17 16.07
C SER A 182 38.82 34.39 15.32
N GLY A 183 38.41 34.90 14.17
CA GLY A 183 37.52 34.25 13.21
C GLY A 183 36.31 35.10 12.91
N LEU A 184 35.72 34.90 11.72
CA LEU A 184 34.57 35.67 11.25
C LEU A 184 33.39 35.59 12.23
N ALA A 185 33.06 34.39 12.72
CA ALA A 185 32.00 34.19 13.70
C ALA A 185 32.14 35.04 14.98
N VAL A 186 33.37 35.36 15.40
CA VAL A 186 33.63 36.17 16.60
C VAL A 186 33.57 37.66 16.29
N ARG A 187 34.03 38.06 15.10
CA ARG A 187 34.00 39.45 14.62
C ARG A 187 32.56 39.93 14.40
N GLU A 188 31.73 39.06 13.85
CA GLU A 188 30.34 39.37 13.54
C GLU A 188 29.36 39.13 14.71
N LEU A 189 29.87 38.85 15.92
CA LEU A 189 29.01 38.67 17.10
C LEU A 189 28.15 39.90 17.41
N GLY A 190 28.63 41.11 17.06
CA GLY A 190 27.99 42.37 17.44
C GLY A 190 28.19 42.76 18.91
N CYS A 191 28.92 41.95 19.68
CA CYS A 191 29.32 42.23 21.06
C CYS A 191 30.64 41.52 21.41
N SER A 192 31.20 41.83 22.57
CA SER A 192 32.33 41.09 23.14
C SER A 192 31.92 39.71 23.65
N ILE A 193 32.89 38.81 23.82
CA ILE A 193 32.62 37.48 24.40
C ILE A 193 32.08 37.56 25.83
N ALA A 194 32.47 38.59 26.61
CA ALA A 194 31.95 38.81 27.94
C ALA A 194 30.46 39.18 27.89
N GLU A 195 30.10 40.15 27.05
CA GLU A 195 28.70 40.56 26.84
C GLU A 195 27.84 39.41 26.29
N LEU A 196 28.37 38.59 25.38
CA LEU A 196 27.69 37.39 24.89
C LEU A 196 27.39 36.41 26.04
N LYS A 197 28.36 36.19 26.95
CA LYS A 197 28.14 35.30 28.10
C LYS A 197 27.05 35.84 28.99
N GLU A 198 27.07 37.12 29.33
CA GLU A 198 26.02 37.74 30.12
C GLU A 198 24.66 37.71 29.40
N HIS A 199 24.64 37.91 28.08
CA HIS A 199 23.41 37.83 27.27
C HIS A 199 22.79 36.42 27.32
N LEU A 200 23.61 35.38 27.25
CA LEU A 200 23.16 33.99 27.37
C LEU A 200 22.72 33.65 28.80
N GLU A 201 23.47 34.10 29.81
CA GLU A 201 23.13 33.90 31.22
C GLU A 201 21.76 34.51 31.58
N ARG A 202 21.44 35.70 31.05
CA ARG A 202 20.12 36.33 31.24
C ARG A 202 18.96 35.51 30.66
N GLN A 203 19.24 34.56 29.77
CA GLN A 203 18.24 33.69 29.13
C GLN A 203 18.25 32.26 29.69
N PHE A 204 19.06 31.98 30.72
CA PHE A 204 19.12 30.65 31.32
C PHE A 204 17.77 30.23 31.92
N ALA A 205 17.31 29.05 31.52
CA ALA A 205 16.21 28.37 32.18
C ALA A 205 16.68 27.73 33.49
N ASP A 206 15.73 27.35 34.35
CA ASP A 206 15.99 26.73 35.64
C ASP A 206 16.98 25.56 35.53
N GLY A 207 18.08 25.65 36.28
CA GLY A 207 19.14 24.64 36.31
C GLY A 207 20.22 24.77 35.24
N MET A 208 20.14 25.74 34.32
CA MET A 208 21.25 26.03 33.40
C MET A 208 22.37 26.77 34.13
N THR A 209 23.60 26.30 33.92
CA THR A 209 24.82 26.93 34.44
C THR A 209 25.95 26.74 33.43
N TRP A 210 27.02 27.54 33.48
CA TRP A 210 28.19 27.25 32.64
C TRP A 210 28.83 25.88 32.93
N GLY A 211 28.63 25.33 34.14
CA GLY A 211 29.12 24.02 34.52
C GLY A 211 28.47 22.86 33.77
N ASN A 212 27.23 23.04 33.28
CA ASN A 212 26.52 22.06 32.45
C ASN A 212 26.37 22.52 30.98
N TRP A 213 27.24 23.42 30.51
CA TRP A 213 27.35 23.72 29.08
C TRP A 213 28.12 22.64 28.34
N GLY A 214 27.49 22.00 27.35
CA GLY A 214 28.14 20.98 26.52
C GLY A 214 27.25 19.77 26.25
N ARG A 215 27.90 18.63 25.97
CA ARG A 215 27.29 17.42 25.38
C ARG A 215 26.01 16.94 26.05
N ASP A 216 25.96 16.93 27.37
CA ASP A 216 24.89 16.32 28.16
C ASP A 216 24.04 17.36 28.94
N GLY A 217 24.24 18.66 28.70
CA GLY A 217 23.49 19.73 29.35
C GLY A 217 22.85 20.68 28.33
N TRP A 218 23.16 21.97 28.36
CA TRP A 218 22.64 22.94 27.39
C TRP A 218 23.66 23.30 26.30
N HIS A 219 23.14 23.77 25.16
CA HIS A 219 23.88 24.17 23.97
C HIS A 219 23.61 25.64 23.64
N ILE A 220 24.56 26.29 22.97
CA ILE A 220 24.31 27.56 22.29
C ILE A 220 23.61 27.22 20.97
N ASP A 221 22.32 27.51 20.89
CA ASP A 221 21.50 27.33 19.71
C ASP A 221 21.36 28.64 18.94
N HIS A 222 21.04 28.53 17.64
CA HIS A 222 20.66 29.70 16.85
C HIS A 222 19.14 29.77 16.76
N VAL A 223 18.54 30.90 17.18
CA VAL A 223 17.09 31.13 17.12
C VAL A 223 16.58 30.84 15.71
N ARG A 224 17.08 31.61 14.73
CA ARG A 224 17.03 31.27 13.32
C ARG A 224 18.23 30.38 12.97
N PRO A 225 18.02 29.13 12.53
CA PRO A 225 19.07 28.16 12.31
C PRO A 225 19.98 28.55 11.15
N LEU A 226 21.27 28.24 11.28
CA LEU A 226 22.29 28.44 10.24
C LEU A 226 21.90 27.87 8.86
N ALA A 227 21.12 26.79 8.84
CA ALA A 227 20.67 26.15 7.60
C ALA A 227 19.64 26.98 6.80
N SER A 228 19.14 28.09 7.35
CA SER A 228 18.21 29.00 6.69
C SER A 228 18.86 30.27 6.15
N PHE A 229 20.17 30.42 6.33
CA PHE A 229 20.97 31.51 5.80
C PHE A 229 21.80 31.01 4.62
N ASP A 230 22.11 31.91 3.69
CA ASP A 230 23.24 31.74 2.79
C ASP A 230 24.52 32.19 3.49
N LEU A 231 25.38 31.25 3.83
CA LEU A 231 26.63 31.49 4.56
C LEU A 231 27.79 31.89 3.65
N GLU A 232 27.56 32.00 2.34
CA GLU A 232 28.50 32.63 1.40
C GLU A 232 28.30 34.15 1.35
N ASP A 233 27.14 34.64 1.76
CA ASP A 233 26.82 36.06 1.90
C ASP A 233 27.29 36.61 3.25
N PRO A 234 28.26 37.55 3.28
CA PRO A 234 28.78 38.12 4.53
C PRO A 234 27.71 38.78 5.43
N GLU A 235 26.70 39.43 4.86
CA GLU A 235 25.66 40.10 5.65
C GLU A 235 24.75 39.08 6.34
N GLN A 236 24.46 37.96 5.67
CA GLN A 236 23.73 36.85 6.27
C GLN A 236 24.56 36.08 7.29
N VAL A 237 25.87 35.91 7.08
CA VAL A 237 26.76 35.37 8.11
C VAL A 237 26.75 36.25 9.36
N LYS A 238 26.75 37.58 9.17
CA LYS A 238 26.68 38.53 10.26
C LYS A 238 25.36 38.42 11.02
N ALA A 239 24.23 38.42 10.33
CA ALA A 239 22.93 38.19 10.95
C ALA A 239 22.85 36.83 11.67
N ALA A 240 23.45 35.79 11.09
CA ALA A 240 23.45 34.45 11.67
C ALA A 240 24.30 34.35 12.95
N CYS A 241 25.45 35.03 12.98
CA CYS A 241 26.39 35.01 14.12
C CYS A 241 26.08 36.06 15.19
N HIS A 242 25.25 37.06 14.89
CA HIS A 242 24.92 38.12 15.83
C HIS A 242 24.35 37.57 17.14
N PHE A 243 24.73 38.16 18.28
CA PHE A 243 24.38 37.65 19.61
C PHE A 243 22.87 37.51 19.82
N THR A 244 22.05 38.36 19.20
CA THR A 244 20.57 38.30 19.27
C THR A 244 19.99 37.08 18.59
N ASN A 245 20.73 36.41 17.70
CA ASN A 245 20.33 35.15 17.09
C ASN A 245 20.81 33.93 17.90
N LEU A 246 21.51 34.13 19.04
CA LEU A 246 22.02 33.05 19.86
C LEU A 246 21.22 32.92 21.16
N GLN A 247 20.86 31.69 21.52
CA GLN A 247 20.09 31.40 22.73
C GLN A 247 20.64 30.16 23.45
N PRO A 248 20.54 30.08 24.79
CA PRO A 248 20.75 28.83 25.50
C PRO A 248 19.55 27.91 25.29
N LEU A 249 19.81 26.65 24.94
CA LEU A 249 18.76 25.65 24.80
C LEU A 249 19.24 24.30 25.30
N TRP A 250 18.41 23.60 26.07
CA TRP A 250 18.75 22.24 26.52
C TRP A 250 19.08 21.35 25.32
N SER A 251 20.12 20.52 25.43
CA SER A 251 20.62 19.69 24.33
C SER A 251 19.52 18.85 23.67
N LYS A 252 18.63 18.26 24.49
CA LYS A 252 17.47 17.48 24.03
C LYS A 252 16.49 18.34 23.22
N ASP A 253 16.24 19.56 23.64
CA ASP A 253 15.30 20.47 22.98
C ASP A 253 15.90 21.01 21.69
N ASN A 254 17.20 21.33 21.67
CA ASN A 254 17.91 21.71 20.47
C ASN A 254 17.91 20.58 19.42
N ILE A 255 18.17 19.33 19.84
CA ILE A 255 18.08 18.17 18.94
C ILE A 255 16.66 18.00 18.39
N ARG A 256 15.63 18.23 19.21
CA ARG A 256 14.21 18.17 18.77
C ARG A 256 13.85 19.31 17.82
N LYS A 257 14.37 20.52 18.04
CA LYS A 257 14.19 21.71 17.19
C LYS A 257 14.84 21.52 15.82
N GLY A 258 16.04 20.95 15.74
CA GLY A 258 16.73 20.74 14.47
C GLY A 258 16.93 22.05 13.71
N ASN A 259 16.42 22.14 12.48
CA ASN A 259 16.49 23.33 11.62
C ASN A 259 15.16 24.08 11.51
N THR A 260 14.22 23.89 12.44
CA THR A 260 12.97 24.64 12.46
C THR A 260 13.10 25.93 13.29
N PHE A 261 12.44 26.99 12.84
CA PHE A 261 12.21 28.23 13.57
C PHE A 261 10.84 28.78 13.17
N VAL A 262 10.29 29.66 13.99
CA VAL A 262 9.07 30.41 13.68
C VAL A 262 9.52 31.81 13.22
N GLU A 263 9.00 32.27 12.09
CA GLU A 263 9.18 33.64 11.60
C GLU A 263 8.36 34.64 12.42
#